data_AF-A0A7L2RZ11-F1
#
_entry.id   AF-A0A7L2RZ11-F1
#
_cell.length_a   1.000
_cell.length_b   1.000
_cell.length_c   1.000
_cell.angle_alpha   90.00
_cell.angle_beta   90.00
_cell.angle_gamma   90.00
#
_symmetry.space_group_name_H-M   'P 1'
#
loop_
_entity.id
_entity.type
_entity.pdbx_description
1 polymer ?
#
loop_
_entity_poly.entity_id
_entity_poly.type
_entity_poly.pdbx_seq_one_letter_code
_entity_poly.pdbx_strand_id
1 'polypeptide(L)'
;VLLNELGMDESFLTPLREQYLQPITALLYPELGGPCLDSHKAFVVKYSLNEDLDLSSHYDNAEITLNVSLGKDFTEGNLYFEEFNQDPNPVPKYLEVAHVRAQGLLHRGGQIHGALPISSGERWNLILWLRSSAIRNQLCPMCHSKPQLVEAEGFGDGFTGDLQEDVPETVDVCALW
;
A
#
# COMPACT_ATOMS: atom_id res chain seq x y z
N VAL A 1 2.54 -1.62 15.44
CA VAL A 1 3.57 -2.70 15.51
C VAL A 1 4.04 -2.99 14.10
N LEU A 2 5.35 -2.98 13.83
CA LEU A 2 5.88 -3.35 12.51
C LEU A 2 6.03 -4.88 12.43
N LEU A 3 5.61 -5.50 11.32
CA LEU A 3 5.60 -6.96 11.23
C LEU A 3 6.96 -7.55 10.84
N ASN A 4 7.85 -6.78 10.23
CA ASN A 4 9.23 -7.21 9.94
C ASN A 4 10.03 -7.42 11.24
N GLU A 5 9.81 -6.57 12.25
CA GLU A 5 10.38 -6.73 13.61
C GLU A 5 9.93 -8.02 14.30
N LEU A 6 8.81 -8.59 13.86
CA LEU A 6 8.28 -9.88 14.33
C LEU A 6 8.72 -11.07 13.45
N GLY A 7 9.58 -10.85 12.45
CA GLY A 7 10.06 -11.90 11.55
C GLY A 7 9.00 -12.42 10.57
N MET A 8 7.95 -11.65 10.28
CA MET A 8 6.83 -12.10 9.44
C MET A 8 7.03 -11.85 7.94
N ASP A 9 8.13 -11.20 7.54
CA ASP A 9 8.35 -10.84 6.13
C ASP A 9 8.54 -12.07 5.24
N GLU A 10 9.51 -12.93 5.54
CA GLU A 10 9.88 -14.05 4.65
C GLU A 10 8.80 -15.13 4.56
N SER A 11 8.23 -15.52 5.70
CA SER A 11 7.34 -16.68 5.78
C SER A 11 5.87 -16.36 5.53
N PHE A 12 5.46 -15.09 5.61
CA PHE A 12 4.06 -14.69 5.49
C PHE A 12 3.84 -13.55 4.50
N LEU A 13 4.46 -12.39 4.69
CA LEU A 13 4.14 -11.20 3.89
C LEU A 13 4.68 -11.28 2.47
N THR A 14 5.87 -11.86 2.27
CA THR A 14 6.44 -12.07 0.93
C THR A 14 5.57 -13.01 0.09
N PRO A 15 5.18 -14.21 0.58
CA PRO A 15 4.22 -15.06 -0.12
C PRO A 15 2.87 -14.38 -0.35
N LEU A 16 2.36 -13.62 0.63
CA LEU A 16 1.10 -12.87 0.48
C LEU A 16 1.18 -11.86 -0.68
N ARG A 17 2.27 -11.08 -0.75
CA ARG A 17 2.52 -10.12 -1.82
C ARG A 17 2.63 -10.82 -3.18
N GLU A 18 3.51 -11.80 -3.31
CA GLU A 18 3.89 -12.38 -4.60
C GLU A 18 2.85 -13.35 -5.16
N GLN A 19 2.23 -14.17 -4.30
CA GLN A 19 1.36 -15.26 -4.77
C GLN A 19 -0.12 -14.87 -4.82
N TYR A 20 -0.55 -13.95 -3.96
CA TYR A 20 -1.97 -13.63 -3.79
C TYR A 20 -2.31 -12.21 -4.22
N LEU A 21 -1.52 -11.21 -3.82
CA LEU A 21 -1.82 -9.82 -4.12
C LEU A 21 -1.38 -9.43 -5.53
N GLN A 22 -0.20 -9.88 -5.98
CA GLN A 22 0.35 -9.50 -7.30
C GLN A 22 -0.59 -9.79 -8.48
N PRO A 23 -1.27 -10.96 -8.58
CA PRO A 23 -2.23 -11.18 -9.67
C PRO A 23 -3.41 -10.21 -9.64
N ILE A 24 -3.88 -9.84 -8.44
CA ILE A 24 -4.99 -8.91 -8.24
C ILE A 24 -4.55 -7.49 -8.61
N THR A 25 -3.39 -7.05 -8.12
CA THR A 25 -2.85 -5.71 -8.40
C THR A 25 -2.44 -5.53 -9.85
N ALA A 26 -1.91 -6.58 -10.49
CA ALA A 26 -1.60 -6.57 -11.92
C ALA A 26 -2.86 -6.31 -12.78
N LEU A 27 -4.02 -6.84 -12.36
CA LEU A 27 -5.28 -6.65 -13.06
C LEU A 27 -5.91 -5.28 -12.76
N LEU A 28 -5.93 -4.87 -11.49
CA LEU A 28 -6.67 -3.69 -11.04
C LEU A 28 -5.88 -2.38 -11.17
N TYR A 29 -4.55 -2.43 -11.11
CA TYR A 29 -3.69 -1.24 -11.08
C TYR A 29 -2.41 -1.41 -11.95
N PRO A 30 -2.54 -1.82 -13.23
CA PRO A 30 -1.38 -2.00 -14.11
C PRO A 30 -0.53 -0.72 -14.25
N GLU A 31 -1.17 0.45 -14.21
CA GLU A 31 -0.53 1.76 -14.36
C GLU A 31 0.28 2.20 -13.14
N LEU A 32 0.04 1.58 -11.97
CA LEU A 32 0.75 1.88 -10.71
C LEU A 32 1.79 0.81 -10.37
N GLY A 33 2.26 0.06 -11.37
CA GLY A 33 3.26 -0.99 -11.16
C GLY A 33 2.68 -2.21 -10.46
N GLY A 34 1.36 -2.43 -10.54
CA GLY A 34 0.68 -3.58 -9.96
C GLY A 34 1.32 -4.95 -10.26
N PRO A 35 1.85 -5.21 -11.47
CA PRO A 35 2.58 -6.44 -11.79
C PRO A 35 3.98 -6.55 -11.20
N CYS A 36 4.56 -5.45 -10.68
CA CYS A 36 5.95 -5.36 -10.23
C CYS A 36 6.06 -4.67 -8.84
N LEU A 37 5.12 -4.99 -7.94
CA LEU A 37 5.19 -4.60 -6.54
C LEU A 37 6.20 -5.52 -5.83
N ASP A 38 7.48 -5.14 -5.82
CA ASP A 38 8.64 -5.92 -5.39
C ASP A 38 9.03 -5.75 -3.92
N SER A 39 8.40 -4.81 -3.22
CA SER A 39 8.71 -4.50 -1.82
C SER A 39 7.46 -4.17 -1.03
N HIS A 40 7.54 -4.34 0.30
CA HIS A 40 6.43 -4.02 1.18
C HIS A 40 6.87 -3.44 2.53
N LYS A 41 5.94 -2.74 3.17
CA LYS A 41 6.01 -2.39 4.60
C LYS A 41 4.68 -2.73 5.25
N ALA A 42 4.74 -3.44 6.37
CA ALA A 42 3.55 -3.99 7.00
C ALA A 42 3.48 -3.61 8.48
N PHE A 43 2.31 -3.18 8.94
CA PHE A 43 2.11 -2.80 10.33
C PHE A 43 0.67 -2.94 10.78
N VAL A 44 0.50 -3.11 12.10
CA VAL A 44 -0.82 -3.10 12.75
C VAL A 44 -1.06 -1.77 13.46
N VAL A 45 -2.21 -1.18 13.16
CA VAL A 45 -2.77 0.01 13.83
C VAL A 45 -3.93 -0.42 14.73
N LYS A 46 -4.00 0.12 15.94
CA LYS A 46 -5.08 -0.10 16.92
C LYS A 46 -5.86 1.20 17.10
N TYR A 47 -7.18 1.10 17.13
CA TYR A 47 -8.08 2.16 17.59
C TYR A 47 -8.88 1.64 18.77
N SER A 48 -8.98 2.42 19.84
CA SER A 48 -9.83 2.12 20.98
C SER A 48 -10.44 3.39 21.56
N LEU A 49 -11.52 3.24 22.32
CA LEU A 49 -12.19 4.37 22.97
C LEU A 49 -11.22 5.09 23.93
N ASN A 50 -11.10 6.40 23.78
CA ASN A 50 -10.24 7.29 24.59
C ASN A 50 -8.73 7.20 24.32
N GLU A 51 -8.30 6.47 23.28
CA GLU A 51 -6.95 6.62 22.72
C GLU A 51 -7.05 7.60 21.52
N ASP A 52 -6.39 8.76 21.62
CA ASP A 52 -6.33 9.75 20.52
C ASP A 52 -5.49 9.17 19.39
N LEU A 53 -6.16 8.58 18.40
CA LEU A 53 -5.52 8.05 17.19
C LEU A 53 -6.37 8.38 15.97
N ASP A 54 -6.81 9.63 15.87
CA ASP A 54 -7.25 10.17 14.59
C ASP A 54 -6.03 10.11 13.65
N LEU A 55 -6.02 9.12 12.75
CA LEU A 55 -5.11 9.14 11.61
C LEU A 55 -5.69 10.19 10.68
N SER A 56 -5.33 11.44 10.98
CA SER A 56 -5.61 12.62 10.21
C SER A 56 -5.42 12.35 8.72
N SER A 57 -6.24 12.99 7.88
CA SER A 57 -6.19 12.87 6.42
C SER A 57 -4.74 12.84 5.90
N HIS A 58 -4.37 11.76 5.22
CA HIS A 58 -3.01 11.48 4.75
C HIS A 58 -3.03 10.67 3.46
N TYR A 59 -1.85 10.49 2.87
CA TYR A 59 -1.60 9.53 1.79
C TYR A 59 -0.48 8.59 2.24
N ASP A 60 -0.46 7.40 1.66
CA ASP A 60 0.53 6.37 2.00
C ASP A 60 1.80 6.52 1.18
N ASN A 61 2.94 6.18 1.78
CA ASN A 61 4.18 5.96 1.04
C ASN A 61 4.15 4.58 0.35
N ALA A 62 3.21 4.41 -0.57
CA ALA A 62 2.95 3.18 -1.32
C ALA A 62 2.40 3.49 -2.72
N GLU A 63 2.59 2.57 -3.67
CA GLU A 63 1.84 2.63 -4.92
C GLU A 63 0.42 2.11 -4.67
N ILE A 64 0.31 0.99 -3.96
CA ILE A 64 -0.95 0.35 -3.56
C ILE A 64 -0.91 0.01 -2.07
N THR A 65 -2.03 0.23 -1.38
CA THR A 65 -2.22 -0.13 0.02
C THR A 65 -3.33 -1.17 0.16
N LEU A 66 -3.06 -2.20 0.96
CA LEU A 66 -4.07 -3.11 1.49
C LEU A 66 -4.32 -2.79 2.97
N ASN A 67 -5.57 -2.53 3.34
CA ASN A 67 -6.01 -2.30 4.71
C ASN A 67 -7.02 -3.38 5.12
N VAL A 68 -6.62 -4.30 5.99
CA VAL A 68 -7.45 -5.43 6.44
C VAL A 68 -7.97 -5.19 7.86
N SER A 69 -9.29 -5.22 8.01
CA SER A 69 -9.93 -5.22 9.33
C SER A 69 -9.70 -6.56 10.03
N LEU A 70 -8.87 -6.56 11.07
CA LEU A 70 -8.59 -7.76 11.87
C LEU A 70 -9.74 -8.05 12.84
N GLY A 71 -9.80 -9.29 13.30
CA GLY A 71 -10.97 -9.93 13.90
C GLY A 71 -11.46 -9.42 15.27
N LYS A 72 -11.35 -8.14 15.59
CA LYS A 72 -11.93 -7.52 16.78
C LYS A 72 -13.29 -6.90 16.45
N ASP A 73 -14.14 -6.79 17.48
CA ASP A 73 -15.48 -6.21 17.34
C ASP A 73 -15.43 -4.70 17.64
N PHE A 74 -16.05 -3.92 16.75
CA PHE A 74 -16.21 -2.47 16.86
C PHE A 74 -17.47 -2.01 16.09
N THR A 75 -17.88 -0.77 16.33
CA THR A 75 -18.97 -0.10 15.57
C THR A 75 -18.49 1.25 15.03
N GLU A 76 -19.09 1.69 13.92
CA GLU A 76 -18.64 2.85 13.14
C GLU A 76 -17.19 2.68 12.67
N GLY A 77 -16.45 3.78 12.47
CA GLY A 77 -15.06 3.72 12.05
C GLY A 77 -14.86 3.45 10.56
N ASN A 78 -15.74 3.96 9.70
CA ASN A 78 -15.54 3.90 8.25
C ASN A 78 -14.19 4.53 7.87
N LEU A 79 -13.67 4.10 6.72
CA LEU A 79 -12.61 4.83 6.05
C LEU A 79 -13.26 5.89 5.16
N TYR A 80 -12.68 7.08 5.13
CA TYR A 80 -13.04 8.10 4.16
C TYR A 80 -11.88 8.33 3.19
N PHE A 81 -12.22 8.63 1.94
CA PHE A 81 -11.29 8.88 0.85
C PHE A 81 -11.65 10.21 0.20
N GLU A 82 -10.65 11.02 -0.09
CA GLU A 82 -10.76 12.32 -0.73
C GLU A 82 -10.04 12.31 -2.09
N GLU A 83 -9.82 13.50 -2.66
CA GLU A 83 -9.12 13.67 -3.93
C GLU A 83 -7.70 13.10 -3.89
N PHE A 84 -7.23 12.63 -5.05
CA PHE A 84 -5.83 12.27 -5.23
C PHE A 84 -4.95 13.51 -5.12
N ASN A 85 -3.80 13.39 -4.47
CA ASN A 85 -2.79 14.42 -4.54
C ASN A 85 -2.34 14.56 -6.02
N GLN A 86 -2.70 15.68 -6.67
CA GLN A 86 -2.26 16.04 -8.03
C GLN A 86 -2.88 15.24 -9.21
N ASP A 87 -4.16 14.82 -9.14
CA ASP A 87 -4.83 14.20 -10.30
C ASP A 87 -5.40 15.25 -11.28
N PRO A 88 -5.07 15.19 -12.59
CA PRO A 88 -5.67 16.05 -13.61
C PRO A 88 -7.17 15.79 -13.87
N ASN A 89 -7.72 14.65 -13.42
CA ASN A 89 -9.12 14.23 -13.60
C ASN A 89 -9.78 13.86 -12.26
N PRO A 90 -10.38 14.82 -11.53
CA PRO A 90 -10.91 14.58 -10.20
C PRO A 90 -12.07 13.56 -10.18
N VAL A 91 -11.94 12.56 -9.30
CA VAL A 91 -12.97 11.58 -8.90
C VAL A 91 -13.69 12.14 -7.65
N PRO A 92 -14.79 11.53 -7.11
CA PRO A 92 -15.62 12.13 -6.06
C PRO A 92 -14.81 12.75 -4.92
N LYS A 93 -15.17 13.98 -4.53
CA LYS A 93 -14.48 14.77 -3.51
C LYS A 93 -14.37 14.07 -2.15
N TYR A 94 -15.28 13.14 -1.88
CA TYR A 94 -15.38 12.40 -0.63
C TYR A 94 -16.14 11.08 -0.85
N LEU A 95 -15.58 9.97 -0.40
CA LEU A 95 -16.16 8.63 -0.41
C LEU A 95 -15.95 7.97 0.94
N GLU A 96 -17.02 7.49 1.57
CA GLU A 96 -16.92 6.62 2.74
C GLU A 96 -17.07 5.16 2.36
N VAL A 97 -16.19 4.33 2.91
CA VAL A 97 -16.22 2.89 2.77
C VAL A 97 -16.36 2.26 4.15
N ALA A 98 -17.41 1.46 4.30
CA ALA A 98 -17.62 0.69 5.53
C ALA A 98 -16.44 -0.25 5.78
N HIS A 99 -15.85 -0.17 6.97
CA HIS A 99 -14.73 -1.04 7.31
C HIS A 99 -15.23 -2.31 7.98
N VAL A 100 -15.34 -3.38 7.20
CA VAL A 100 -15.97 -4.63 7.64
C VAL A 100 -14.93 -5.62 8.17
N ARG A 101 -15.20 -6.20 9.34
CA ARG A 101 -14.36 -7.23 9.97
C ARG A 101 -14.01 -8.36 8.99
N ALA A 102 -12.74 -8.77 8.99
CA ALA A 102 -12.16 -9.80 8.14
C ALA A 102 -12.19 -9.50 6.62
N GLN A 103 -12.48 -8.26 6.21
CA GLN A 103 -12.35 -7.82 4.83
C GLN A 103 -11.09 -6.96 4.64
N GLY A 104 -10.51 -7.04 3.44
CA GLY A 104 -9.42 -6.20 2.99
C GLY A 104 -9.92 -5.15 2.01
N LEU A 105 -9.56 -3.89 2.26
CA LEU A 105 -9.75 -2.79 1.31
C LEU A 105 -8.43 -2.53 0.59
N LEU A 106 -8.46 -2.62 -0.74
CA LEU A 106 -7.32 -2.34 -1.60
C LEU A 106 -7.54 -0.97 -2.27
N HIS A 107 -6.58 -0.07 -2.15
CA HIS A 107 -6.66 1.26 -2.74
C HIS A 107 -5.29 1.78 -3.18
N ARG A 108 -5.29 2.86 -3.96
CA ARG A 108 -4.06 3.54 -4.37
C ARG A 108 -3.45 4.25 -3.15
N GLY A 109 -2.12 4.14 -2.97
CA GLY A 109 -1.45 4.77 -1.83
C GLY A 109 -1.48 6.29 -1.87
N GLY A 110 -1.39 6.88 -3.07
CA GLY A 110 -1.48 8.33 -3.27
C GLY A 110 -2.87 8.96 -3.11
N GLN A 111 -3.89 8.17 -2.78
CA GLN A 111 -5.23 8.70 -2.48
C GLN A 111 -5.27 9.26 -1.06
N ILE A 112 -5.74 10.50 -0.90
CA ILE A 112 -5.93 11.08 0.42
C ILE A 112 -7.05 10.32 1.13
N HIS A 113 -6.81 9.90 2.37
CA HIS A 113 -7.77 9.14 3.15
C HIS A 113 -7.53 9.25 4.66
N GLY A 114 -8.51 8.81 5.43
CA GLY A 114 -8.42 8.71 6.89
C GLY A 114 -9.45 7.74 7.47
N ALA A 115 -9.43 7.61 8.78
CA ALA A 115 -10.36 6.76 9.52
C ALA A 115 -11.29 7.62 10.37
N LEU A 116 -12.60 7.42 10.23
CA LEU A 116 -13.56 8.00 11.16
C LEU A 116 -13.43 7.34 12.55
N PRO A 117 -13.86 8.02 13.63
CA PRO A 117 -13.85 7.44 14.97
C PRO A 117 -14.76 6.20 15.09
N ILE A 118 -14.34 5.25 15.91
CA ILE A 118 -15.22 4.15 16.37
C ILE A 118 -16.13 4.64 17.49
N SER A 119 -17.34 4.08 17.58
CA SER A 119 -18.28 4.39 18.67
C SER A 119 -18.28 3.34 19.78
N SER A 120 -17.73 2.14 19.53
CA SER A 120 -17.53 1.09 20.55
C SER A 120 -16.45 0.10 20.13
N GLY A 121 -15.92 -0.66 21.11
CA GLY A 121 -15.02 -1.80 20.88
C GLY A 121 -13.56 -1.43 20.61
N GLU A 122 -12.87 -2.34 19.91
CA GLU A 122 -11.48 -2.15 19.44
C GLU A 122 -11.40 -2.47 17.95
N ARG A 123 -10.78 -1.59 17.17
CA ARG A 123 -10.51 -1.84 15.75
C ARG A 123 -9.01 -2.04 15.55
N TRP A 124 -8.64 -3.16 14.94
CA TRP A 124 -7.25 -3.48 14.62
C TRP A 124 -7.15 -3.62 13.11
N ASN A 125 -6.26 -2.86 12.48
CA ASN A 125 -6.07 -2.93 11.03
C ASN A 125 -4.67 -3.45 10.73
N LEU A 126 -4.57 -4.45 9.87
CA LEU A 126 -3.31 -4.77 9.17
C LEU A 126 -3.21 -3.86 7.96
N ILE A 127 -2.18 -3.02 7.93
CA ILE A 127 -1.85 -2.17 6.79
C ILE A 127 -0.63 -2.76 6.09
N LEU A 128 -0.74 -2.92 4.77
CA LEU A 128 0.33 -3.38 3.90
C LEU A 128 0.54 -2.37 2.78
N TRP A 129 1.63 -1.64 2.85
CA TRP A 129 2.11 -0.77 1.79
C TRP A 129 2.88 -1.61 0.79
N LEU A 130 2.43 -1.62 -0.47
CA LEU A 130 3.05 -2.33 -1.58
C LEU A 130 3.71 -1.34 -2.52
N ARG A 131 4.92 -1.68 -2.94
CA ARG A 131 5.83 -0.73 -3.59
C ARG A 131 6.53 -1.36 -4.77
N SER A 132 6.83 -0.54 -5.77
CA SER A 132 7.54 -0.93 -7.00
C SER A 132 8.81 -0.11 -7.16
N SER A 133 9.97 -0.77 -7.08
CA SER A 133 11.25 -0.10 -7.35
C SER A 133 11.34 0.41 -8.80
N ALA A 134 10.67 -0.26 -9.76
CA ALA A 134 10.60 0.17 -11.16
C ALA A 134 9.98 1.56 -11.35
N ILE A 135 9.06 1.96 -10.46
CA ILE A 135 8.47 3.31 -10.42
C ILE A 135 9.35 4.23 -9.58
N ARG A 136 9.65 3.82 -8.35
CA ARG A 136 10.30 4.66 -7.34
C ARG A 136 11.71 5.11 -7.73
N ASN A 137 12.46 4.27 -8.44
CA ASN A 137 13.81 4.62 -8.88
C ASN A 137 13.82 5.74 -9.94
N GLN A 138 12.70 5.99 -10.63
CA GLN A 138 12.59 7.10 -11.57
C GLN A 138 12.40 8.42 -10.82
N LEU A 139 11.34 8.52 -10.02
CA LEU A 139 11.01 9.67 -9.18
C LEU A 139 10.33 9.19 -7.89
N CYS A 140 10.64 9.86 -6.77
CA CYS A 140 9.95 9.61 -5.51
C CYS A 140 8.45 9.96 -5.64
N PRO A 141 7.51 9.04 -5.33
CA PRO A 141 6.07 9.29 -5.47
C PRO A 141 5.54 10.33 -4.47
N MET A 142 6.32 10.69 -3.46
CA MET A 142 5.94 11.67 -2.44
C MET A 142 6.32 13.10 -2.83
N CYS A 143 7.53 13.29 -3.39
CA CYS A 143 8.10 14.62 -3.64
C CYS A 143 8.47 14.88 -5.11
N HIS A 144 8.24 13.92 -6.00
CA HIS A 144 8.52 14.01 -7.44
C HIS A 144 9.97 14.39 -7.78
N SER A 145 10.91 14.08 -6.89
CA SER A 145 12.34 14.31 -7.08
C SER A 145 13.06 12.98 -7.28
N LYS A 146 14.19 13.01 -8.01
CA LYS A 146 15.06 11.85 -8.16
C LYS A 146 15.54 11.40 -6.76
N PRO A 147 15.38 10.13 -6.37
CA PRO A 147 15.73 9.69 -5.03
C PRO A 147 17.25 9.75 -4.81
N GLN A 148 17.63 10.09 -3.58
CA GLN A 148 18.98 9.88 -3.06
C GLN A 148 18.94 8.65 -2.16
N LEU A 149 19.66 7.60 -2.53
CA LEU A 149 19.60 6.33 -1.83
C LEU A 149 20.54 6.31 -0.62
N VAL A 150 20.03 5.75 0.46
CA VAL A 150 20.78 5.40 1.67
C VAL A 150 20.57 3.91 1.94
N GLU A 151 21.59 3.23 2.44
CA GLU A 151 21.43 1.83 2.81
C GLU A 151 20.42 1.69 3.96
N ALA A 152 19.58 0.65 3.86
CA ALA A 152 18.56 0.33 4.84
C ALA A 152 18.47 -1.19 5.02
N GLU A 153 18.03 -1.63 6.20
CA GLU A 153 17.70 -3.03 6.42
C GLU A 153 16.36 -3.40 5.78
N GLY A 154 16.28 -4.61 5.23
CA GLY A 154 15.08 -5.10 4.54
C GLY A 154 14.73 -4.28 3.31
N PHE A 155 13.43 -3.99 3.13
CA PHE A 155 12.93 -3.26 1.95
C PHE A 155 13.05 -1.74 2.03
N GLY A 156 13.42 -1.16 3.19
CA GLY A 156 13.50 0.30 3.37
C GLY A 156 12.23 1.03 2.90
N ASP A 157 12.42 2.01 2.01
CA ASP A 157 11.33 2.72 1.33
C ASP A 157 11.04 2.22 -0.09
N GLY A 158 11.47 1.01 -0.44
CA GLY A 158 11.16 0.37 -1.73
C GLY A 158 11.92 0.94 -2.93
N PHE A 159 13.04 1.61 -2.68
CA PHE A 159 13.98 2.00 -3.72
C PHE A 159 15.10 0.96 -3.81
N THR A 160 15.64 0.74 -5.00
CA THR A 160 16.81 -0.11 -5.23
C THR A 160 17.90 0.68 -5.95
N GLY A 161 19.16 0.37 -5.68
CA GLY A 161 20.25 0.90 -6.52
C GLY A 161 20.16 0.27 -7.91
N ASP A 162 20.52 1.02 -8.96
CA ASP A 162 20.61 0.49 -10.33
C ASP A 162 21.50 -0.76 -10.34
N LEU A 163 20.90 -1.96 -10.35
CA LEU A 163 21.55 -3.15 -10.85
C LEU A 163 21.47 -3.08 -12.37
N GLN A 164 22.35 -2.27 -12.95
CA GLN A 164 22.58 -2.30 -14.38
C GLN A 164 23.34 -3.59 -14.69
N GLU A 165 22.59 -4.67 -14.94
CA GLU A 165 22.85 -5.79 -15.88
C GLU A 165 21.80 -6.90 -15.64
N ASP A 166 21.21 -7.42 -16.71
CA ASP A 166 20.19 -8.49 -16.78
C ASP A 166 18.70 -8.10 -16.64
N VAL A 167 18.25 -7.12 -17.42
CA VAL A 167 16.88 -7.20 -17.98
C VAL A 167 16.98 -8.14 -19.20
N PRO A 168 16.38 -9.34 -19.21
CA PRO A 168 16.28 -10.12 -20.43
C PRO A 168 15.49 -9.29 -21.44
N GLU A 169 16.03 -9.12 -22.65
CA GLU A 169 15.30 -8.52 -23.75
C GLU A 169 13.91 -9.17 -23.86
N THR A 170 12.86 -8.37 -23.64
CA THR A 170 11.50 -8.82 -23.89
C THR A 170 11.36 -9.03 -25.39
N VAL A 171 11.30 -10.30 -25.82
CA VAL A 171 10.98 -10.64 -27.20
C VAL A 171 9.50 -10.39 -27.42
N ASP A 172 9.17 -9.51 -28.36
CA ASP A 172 7.78 -9.29 -28.80
C ASP A 172 7.26 -10.56 -29.47
N VAL A 173 6.40 -11.29 -28.75
CA VAL A 173 5.80 -12.56 -29.21
C VAL A 173 4.69 -12.34 -30.26
N CYS A 174 4.32 -11.08 -30.55
CA CYS A 174 3.29 -10.74 -31.54
C CYS A 174 3.85 -10.50 -32.96
N ALA A 175 5.16 -10.62 -33.18
CA ALA A 175 5.78 -10.50 -34.50
C ALA A 175 5.90 -11.84 -35.27
N LEU A 176 5.36 -12.94 -34.74
CA LEU A 176 5.42 -14.27 -35.35
C LEU A 176 4.04 -14.76 -35.82
N TRP A 177 3.35 -13.99 -36.66
CA TRP A 177 2.26 -14.48 -37.52
C TRP A 177 2.25 -13.74 -38.85
#